data_AF-A0A2L0LVM8-F1
#
_entry.id   AF-A0A2L0LVM8-F1
#
_cell.length_a   1.000
_cell.length_b   1.000
_cell.length_c   1.000
_cell.angle_alpha   90.00
_cell.angle_beta   90.00
_cell.angle_gamma   90.00
#
_symmetry.space_group_name_H-M   'P 1'
#
loop_
_entity.id
_entity.type
_entity.pdbx_description
1 polymer ?
#
loop_
_entity_poly.entity_id
_entity_poly.type
_entity_poly.pdbx_seq_one_letter_code
_entity_poly.pdbx_strand_id
1 'polypeptide(L)'
;MIYSEDFARWTPSAPLPECTWHAPTGLSIVSNGIVYSARYQTDEGRLGTELIIHGQCDIEFIFGQTVDCLLLEVDVNTLGRAVSTAYWLTLRDQGYTEFAPGPGTHGTSWHDVPGPLDRLTLSTLPQCTVHIRQLEWRPAWRH
;
A
#
# COMPACT_ATOMS: atom_id res chain seq x y z
N MET A 1 -11.94 -10.70 13.52
CA MET A 1 -10.92 -11.35 12.68
C MET A 1 -10.09 -10.24 12.04
N ILE A 2 -8.76 -10.29 12.15
CA ILE A 2 -7.84 -9.37 11.44
C ILE A 2 -7.35 -10.11 10.20
N TYR A 3 -7.34 -9.42 9.06
CA TYR A 3 -6.76 -9.90 7.82
C TYR A 3 -5.40 -9.23 7.69
N SER A 4 -4.42 -9.99 7.25
CA SER A 4 -3.09 -9.51 6.90
C SER A 4 -2.84 -10.04 5.50
N GLU A 5 -2.52 -9.15 4.56
CA GLU A 5 -2.05 -9.59 3.25
C GLU A 5 -0.57 -9.87 3.39
N ASP A 6 -0.26 -11.16 3.49
CA ASP A 6 1.12 -11.62 3.38
C ASP A 6 1.49 -11.66 1.91
N PHE A 7 2.06 -10.55 1.43
CA PHE A 7 2.67 -10.51 0.11
C PHE A 7 3.71 -11.64 -0.05
N ALA A 8 4.22 -12.30 1.02
CA ALA A 8 5.16 -13.43 0.91
C ALA A 8 4.57 -14.66 0.22
N ARG A 9 3.24 -14.73 0.08
CA ARG A 9 2.56 -15.72 -0.75
C ARG A 9 2.52 -15.36 -2.24
N TRP A 10 2.92 -14.14 -2.60
CA TRP A 10 2.95 -13.70 -3.99
C TRP A 10 4.24 -14.19 -4.63
N THR A 11 4.12 -14.79 -5.81
CA THR A 11 5.29 -15.10 -6.62
C THR A 11 5.93 -13.79 -7.05
N PRO A 12 7.24 -13.57 -6.80
CA PRO A 12 7.94 -12.39 -7.31
C PRO A 12 7.70 -12.26 -8.80
N SER A 13 7.39 -11.04 -9.25
CA SER A 13 7.10 -10.76 -10.65
C SER A 13 8.17 -9.84 -11.24
N ALA A 14 8.35 -9.92 -12.55
CA ALA A 14 9.00 -8.83 -13.26
C ALA A 14 8.16 -7.53 -13.11
N PRO A 15 8.75 -6.34 -13.30
CA PRO A 15 8.00 -5.08 -13.39
C PRO A 15 6.88 -5.19 -14.43
N LEU A 16 5.63 -5.00 -13.98
CA LEU A 16 4.46 -5.02 -14.86
C LEU A 16 3.92 -3.60 -15.01
N PRO A 17 3.67 -3.12 -16.24
CA PRO A 17 2.93 -1.89 -16.47
C PRO A 17 1.43 -2.17 -16.31
N GLU A 18 0.77 -1.46 -15.40
CA GLU A 18 -0.64 -1.66 -15.03
C GLU A 18 -0.95 -3.10 -14.58
N CYS A 19 -1.54 -3.26 -13.42
CA CYS A 19 -1.85 -4.61 -12.94
C CYS A 19 -3.05 -4.62 -12.03
N THR A 20 -3.68 -5.79 -11.99
CA THR A 20 -4.76 -6.09 -11.07
C THR A 20 -4.47 -7.42 -10.39
N TRP A 21 -4.40 -7.40 -9.07
CA TRP A 21 -4.25 -8.59 -8.23
C TRP A 21 -5.49 -8.79 -7.38
N HIS A 22 -5.86 -10.05 -7.16
CA HIS A 22 -6.98 -10.42 -6.31
C HIS A 22 -6.50 -11.39 -5.25
N ALA A 23 -6.75 -11.05 -3.98
CA ALA A 23 -6.45 -11.90 -2.85
C ALA A 23 -7.70 -12.68 -2.40
N PRO A 24 -7.53 -13.91 -1.84
CA PRO A 24 -8.65 -14.67 -1.26
C PRO A 24 -9.37 -13.95 -0.11
N THR A 25 -8.73 -12.93 0.48
CA THR A 25 -9.26 -12.07 1.54
C THR A 25 -10.35 -11.10 1.04
N GLY A 26 -10.58 -11.04 -0.27
CA GLY A 26 -11.48 -10.08 -0.92
C GLY A 26 -10.82 -8.73 -1.21
N LEU A 27 -9.53 -8.58 -0.92
CA LEU A 27 -8.73 -7.43 -1.33
C LEU A 27 -8.43 -7.53 -2.83
N SER A 28 -8.63 -6.43 -3.55
CA SER A 28 -8.13 -6.25 -4.91
C SER A 28 -7.15 -5.09 -4.93
N ILE A 29 -6.04 -5.26 -5.65
CA ILE A 29 -5.01 -4.23 -5.81
C ILE A 29 -4.94 -3.88 -7.29
N VAL A 30 -5.18 -2.62 -7.63
CA VAL A 30 -5.14 -2.11 -9.01
C VAL A 30 -4.05 -1.06 -9.08
N SER A 31 -3.22 -1.06 -10.12
CA SER A 31 -2.28 0.03 -10.37
C SER A 31 -2.28 0.48 -11.82
N ASN A 32 -1.95 1.76 -12.03
CA ASN A 32 -1.78 2.38 -13.35
C ASN A 32 -0.31 2.59 -13.76
N GLY A 33 0.63 2.09 -12.95
CA GLY A 33 2.07 2.34 -13.12
C GLY A 33 2.90 1.06 -13.06
N ILE A 34 4.20 1.22 -12.81
CA ILE A 34 5.14 0.11 -12.70
C ILE A 34 5.13 -0.40 -11.27
N VAL A 35 4.58 -1.60 -11.07
CA VAL A 35 4.51 -2.26 -9.76
C VAL A 35 4.95 -3.72 -9.90
N TYR A 36 5.65 -4.23 -8.89
CA TYR A 36 6.04 -5.63 -8.81
C TYR A 36 6.26 -6.07 -7.37
N SER A 37 6.19 -7.37 -7.13
CA SER A 37 6.49 -7.96 -5.82
C SER A 37 7.93 -8.49 -5.78
N ALA A 38 8.61 -8.31 -4.66
CA ALA A 38 9.93 -8.85 -4.42
C ALA A 38 10.10 -9.31 -2.97
N ARG A 39 10.96 -10.29 -2.74
CA ARG A 39 11.33 -10.68 -1.37
C ARG A 39 12.22 -9.61 -0.76
N TYR A 40 11.99 -9.30 0.51
CA TYR A 40 12.85 -8.42 1.29
C TYR A 40 13.24 -9.07 2.61
N GLN A 41 14.32 -8.57 3.20
CA GLN A 41 14.77 -8.92 4.53
C GLN A 41 14.94 -7.63 5.32
N THR A 42 14.32 -7.52 6.48
CA THR A 42 14.55 -6.40 7.41
C THR A 42 15.97 -6.46 7.99
N ASP A 43 16.47 -5.37 8.54
CA ASP A 43 17.74 -5.35 9.29
C ASP A 43 17.76 -6.36 10.46
N GLU A 44 16.59 -6.64 11.05
CA GLU A 44 16.39 -7.64 12.12
C GLU A 44 16.33 -9.09 11.62
N GLY A 45 16.52 -9.30 10.31
CA GLY A 45 16.54 -10.63 9.68
C GLY A 45 15.16 -11.22 9.34
N ARG A 46 14.05 -10.52 9.60
CA ARG A 46 12.70 -10.94 9.20
C ARG A 46 12.61 -10.98 7.67
N LEU A 47 12.14 -12.11 7.13
CA LEU A 47 11.87 -12.27 5.71
C LEU A 47 10.41 -11.94 5.41
N GLY A 48 10.17 -11.27 4.30
CA GLY A 48 8.84 -11.02 3.77
C GLY A 48 8.87 -10.82 2.26
N THR A 49 7.73 -10.46 1.70
CA THR A 49 7.66 -9.87 0.36
C THR A 49 7.05 -8.50 0.50
N GLU A 50 7.49 -7.60 -0.36
CA GLU A 50 7.01 -6.25 -0.46
C GLU A 50 6.47 -6.00 -1.85
N LEU A 51 5.56 -5.04 -1.94
CA LEU A 51 5.08 -4.49 -3.18
C LEU A 51 5.85 -3.21 -3.48
N ILE A 52 6.62 -3.24 -4.58
CA ILE A 52 7.50 -2.15 -4.98
C ILE A 52 6.80 -1.33 -6.06
N ILE A 53 6.70 -0.03 -5.81
CA ILE A 53 6.08 0.96 -6.68
C ILE A 53 7.19 1.91 -7.14
N HIS A 54 7.37 2.00 -8.46
CA HIS A 54 8.43 2.81 -9.05
C HIS A 54 7.88 3.97 -9.87
N GLY A 55 8.39 5.18 -9.57
CA GLY A 55 8.01 6.41 -10.27
C GLY A 55 6.60 6.85 -9.92
N GLN A 56 5.97 7.59 -10.81
CA GLN A 56 4.60 8.06 -10.63
C GLN A 56 3.62 6.90 -10.88
N CYS A 57 2.83 6.57 -9.88
CA CYS A 57 1.88 5.45 -9.92
C CYS A 57 0.77 5.71 -8.89
N ASP A 58 -0.47 5.47 -9.30
CA ASP A 58 -1.58 5.31 -8.39
C ASP A 58 -1.81 3.81 -8.18
N ILE A 59 -1.76 3.39 -6.92
CA ILE A 59 -2.16 2.05 -6.51
C ILE A 59 -3.40 2.12 -5.64
N GLU A 60 -4.40 1.33 -5.96
CA GLU A 60 -5.68 1.27 -5.27
C GLU A 60 -5.85 -0.07 -4.58
N PHE A 61 -6.03 -0.04 -3.27
CA PHE A 61 -6.44 -1.14 -2.43
C PHE A 61 -7.96 -1.08 -2.28
N ILE A 62 -8.67 -2.04 -2.86
CA ILE A 62 -10.13 -2.13 -2.87
C ILE A 62 -10.53 -3.30 -1.99
N PHE A 63 -11.20 -3.01 -0.87
CA PHE A 63 -11.63 -4.04 0.07
C PHE A 63 -13.00 -4.58 -0.36
N GLY A 64 -13.17 -5.91 -0.35
CA GLY A 64 -14.45 -6.56 -0.66
C GLY A 64 -15.58 -6.28 0.35
N GLN A 65 -15.24 -5.63 1.47
CA GLN A 65 -16.15 -5.18 2.51
C GLN A 65 -15.53 -3.97 3.23
N THR A 66 -16.39 -3.17 3.88
CA THR A 66 -15.95 -2.02 4.68
C THR A 66 -14.99 -2.45 5.79
N VAL A 67 -13.95 -1.65 6.00
CA VAL A 67 -12.88 -1.85 6.97
C VAL A 67 -13.03 -0.87 8.13
N ASP A 68 -12.92 -1.35 9.37
CA ASP A 68 -12.97 -0.56 10.60
C ASP A 68 -11.64 0.11 10.94
N CYS A 69 -10.53 -0.54 10.60
CA CYS A 69 -9.18 -0.03 10.81
C CYS A 69 -8.19 -0.74 9.90
N LEU A 70 -7.15 -0.02 9.51
CA LEU A 70 -6.08 -0.50 8.63
C LEU A 70 -4.72 -0.05 9.14
N LEU A 71 -3.75 -0.96 9.08
CA LEU A 71 -2.35 -0.68 9.34
C LEU A 71 -1.56 -0.88 8.04
N LEU A 72 -0.80 0.14 7.65
CA LEU A 72 0.04 0.12 6.45
C LEU A 72 1.49 0.44 6.82
N GLU A 73 2.41 -0.45 6.46
CA GLU A 73 3.86 -0.21 6.53
C GLU A 73 4.39 0.19 5.15
N VAL A 74 4.98 1.37 5.06
CA VAL A 74 5.55 1.92 3.83
C VAL A 74 6.99 2.36 4.05
N ASP A 75 7.90 1.89 3.20
CA ASP A 75 9.30 2.28 3.22
C ASP A 75 9.67 3.09 1.97
N VAL A 76 10.26 4.27 2.20
CA VAL A 76 10.71 5.17 1.13
C VAL A 76 12.19 4.95 0.90
N ASN A 77 12.51 4.28 -0.20
CA ASN A 77 13.88 3.97 -0.58
C ASN A 77 14.51 5.11 -1.40
N THR A 78 13.78 5.62 -2.39
CA THR A 78 14.22 6.73 -3.24
C THR A 78 13.29 7.92 -3.09
N LEU A 79 13.87 9.10 -2.90
CA LEU A 79 13.17 10.38 -2.88
C LEU A 79 13.91 11.39 -3.76
N GLY A 80 13.23 11.90 -4.79
CA GLY A 80 13.81 12.93 -5.67
C GLY A 80 14.13 14.22 -4.92
N ARG A 81 15.22 14.92 -5.29
CA ARG A 81 15.69 16.14 -4.61
C ARG A 81 14.67 17.29 -4.52
N ALA A 82 13.66 17.28 -5.39
CA ALA A 82 12.62 18.31 -5.46
C ALA A 82 11.27 17.85 -4.89
N VAL A 83 11.22 16.68 -4.24
CA VAL A 83 10.00 16.06 -3.74
C VAL A 83 9.86 16.31 -2.25
N SER A 84 8.78 16.97 -1.83
CA SER A 84 8.48 17.24 -0.41
C SER A 84 7.76 16.09 0.31
N THR A 85 7.22 15.14 -0.45
CA THR A 85 6.34 14.07 0.03
C THR A 85 6.45 12.88 -0.92
N ALA A 86 6.82 11.69 -0.43
CA ALA A 86 7.04 10.53 -1.30
C ALA A 86 5.77 10.02 -2.01
N TYR A 87 4.62 10.14 -1.33
CA TYR A 87 3.32 9.70 -1.83
C TYR A 87 2.17 10.41 -1.09
N TRP A 88 0.97 10.35 -1.66
CA TRP A 88 -0.27 10.77 -1.02
C TRP A 88 -1.18 9.57 -0.80
N LEU A 89 -1.82 9.51 0.37
CA LEU A 89 -2.88 8.56 0.65
C LEU A 89 -4.23 9.24 0.42
N THR A 90 -5.12 8.58 -0.31
CA THR A 90 -6.53 8.96 -0.43
C THR A 90 -7.39 7.86 0.19
N LEU A 91 -8.05 8.17 1.29
CA LEU A 91 -8.95 7.28 2.01
C LEU A 91 -10.37 7.53 1.51
N ARG A 92 -11.11 6.48 1.18
CA ARG A 92 -12.49 6.61 0.68
C ARG A 92 -13.44 5.61 1.34
N ASP A 93 -14.61 6.11 1.71
CA ASP A 93 -15.80 5.33 2.01
C ASP A 93 -16.99 5.82 1.15
N GLN A 94 -18.21 5.35 1.43
CA GLN A 94 -19.42 5.67 0.66
C GLN A 94 -19.83 7.16 0.64
N GLY A 95 -19.30 8.01 1.53
CA GLY A 95 -19.65 9.43 1.63
C GLY A 95 -18.50 10.36 2.02
N TYR A 96 -17.30 9.83 2.28
CA TYR A 96 -16.16 10.56 2.80
C TYR A 96 -14.90 10.31 1.95
N THR A 97 -14.08 11.34 1.84
CA THR A 97 -12.75 11.27 1.23
C THR A 97 -11.78 12.11 2.04
N GLU A 98 -10.68 11.49 2.46
CA GLU A 98 -9.59 12.13 3.18
C GLU A 98 -8.28 12.01 2.41
N PHE A 99 -7.43 13.02 2.55
CA PHE A 99 -6.11 13.06 1.95
C PHE A 99 -5.06 13.23 3.03
N ALA A 100 -4.08 12.32 3.06
CA ALA A 100 -2.96 12.36 4.00
C ALA A 100 -1.63 12.27 3.25
N PRO A 101 -0.66 13.17 3.49
CA PRO A 101 0.66 13.07 2.89
C PRO A 101 1.49 11.97 3.56
N GLY A 102 2.29 11.27 2.78
CA GLY A 102 3.40 10.44 3.27
C GLY A 102 4.59 11.28 3.75
N PRO A 103 5.65 10.63 4.26
CA PRO A 103 6.86 11.33 4.68
C PRO A 103 7.58 11.98 3.49
N GLY A 104 8.25 13.10 3.76
CA GLY A 104 9.21 13.75 2.86
C GLY A 104 10.64 13.31 3.07
N THR A 105 10.85 12.12 3.65
CA THR A 105 12.17 11.59 4.02
C THR A 105 12.24 10.09 3.75
N HIS A 106 13.47 9.57 3.64
CA HIS A 106 13.73 8.15 3.52
C HIS A 106 13.36 7.38 4.80
N GLY A 107 13.11 6.08 4.63
CA GLY A 107 12.88 5.13 5.71
C GLY A 107 11.42 4.70 5.87
N THR A 108 11.19 3.92 6.90
CA THR A 108 9.90 3.26 7.17
C THR A 108 8.93 4.19 7.89
N SER A 109 7.68 4.17 7.47
CA SER A 109 6.55 4.89 8.07
C SER A 109 5.36 3.95 8.24
N TRP A 110 4.64 4.14 9.34
CA TRP A 110 3.44 3.39 9.68
C TRP A 110 2.24 4.31 9.61
N HIS A 111 1.18 3.86 8.93
CA HIS A 111 -0.10 4.55 8.89
C HIS A 111 -1.14 3.70 9.60
N ASP A 112 -1.63 4.20 10.73
CA ASP A 112 -2.81 3.68 11.41
C ASP A 112 -4.02 4.49 10.93
N VAL A 113 -4.86 3.83 10.14
CA VAL A 113 -5.98 4.46 9.42
C VAL A 113 -7.28 4.00 10.06
N PRO A 114 -8.04 4.90 10.70
CA PRO A 114 -9.37 4.58 11.18
C PRO A 114 -10.35 4.43 10.01
N GLY A 115 -11.30 3.50 10.16
CA GLY A 115 -12.43 3.35 9.26
C GLY A 115 -13.63 4.24 9.63
N PRO A 116 -14.76 4.10 8.91
CA PRO A 116 -15.00 3.14 7.84
C PRO A 116 -14.18 3.43 6.58
N LEU A 117 -13.71 2.37 5.91
CA LEU A 117 -12.89 2.47 4.70
C LEU A 117 -13.26 1.38 3.70
N ASP A 118 -13.59 1.75 2.46
CA ASP A 118 -13.85 0.80 1.38
C ASP A 118 -12.67 0.74 0.39
N ARG A 119 -11.91 1.84 0.30
CA ARG A 119 -10.78 1.96 -0.61
C ARG A 119 -9.68 2.87 -0.06
N LEU A 120 -8.44 2.45 -0.25
CA LEU A 120 -7.24 3.27 -0.05
C LEU A 120 -6.50 3.42 -1.37
N THR A 121 -6.17 4.64 -1.78
CA THR A 121 -5.27 4.90 -2.90
C THR A 121 -3.94 5.44 -2.36
N LEU A 122 -2.81 4.90 -2.83
CA LEU A 122 -1.48 5.47 -2.62
C LEU A 122 -0.96 6.00 -3.97
N SER A 123 -0.71 7.29 -4.04
CA SER A 123 -0.25 7.99 -5.25
C SER A 123 1.21 8.42 -5.07
N THR A 124 2.14 7.76 -5.75
CA THR A 124 3.57 8.10 -5.72
C THR A 124 3.91 9.22 -6.69
N LEU A 125 4.94 10.01 -6.37
CA LEU A 125 5.43 11.07 -7.25
C LEU A 125 6.56 10.59 -8.18
N PRO A 126 6.86 11.33 -9.28
CA PRO A 126 8.03 11.04 -10.10
C PRO A 126 9.31 10.93 -9.26
N GLN A 127 10.22 10.05 -9.68
CA GLN A 127 11.52 9.85 -9.03
C GLN A 127 11.42 9.35 -7.58
N CYS A 128 10.30 8.72 -7.20
CA CYS A 128 10.16 8.04 -5.92
C CYS A 128 10.11 6.53 -6.12
N THR A 129 10.67 5.79 -5.17
CA THR A 129 10.49 4.33 -5.07
C THR A 129 9.95 4.04 -3.69
N VAL A 130 8.74 3.47 -3.65
CA VAL A 130 8.00 3.20 -2.42
C VAL A 130 7.77 1.71 -2.31
N HIS A 131 8.02 1.19 -1.12
CA HIS A 131 7.90 -0.23 -0.82
C HIS A 131 6.79 -0.41 0.21
N ILE A 132 5.74 -1.15 -0.14
CA ILE A 132 4.69 -1.52 0.80
C ILE A 132 5.01 -2.89 1.35
N ARG A 133 5.31 -2.94 2.65
CA ARG A 133 5.83 -4.13 3.32
C ARG A 133 4.77 -4.90 4.08
N GLN A 134 3.74 -4.20 4.54
CA GLN A 134 2.67 -4.78 5.33
C GLN A 134 1.37 -4.02 5.08
N LEU A 135 0.28 -4.77 4.92
CA LEU A 135 -1.08 -4.26 4.83
C LEU A 135 -1.98 -5.16 5.67
N GLU A 136 -2.48 -4.63 6.79
CA GLU A 136 -3.38 -5.33 7.70
C GLU A 136 -4.67 -4.55 7.86
N TRP A 137 -5.79 -5.25 7.98
CA TRP A 137 -7.08 -4.60 8.16
C TRP A 137 -8.05 -5.46 8.94
N ARG A 138 -9.02 -4.80 9.57
CA ARG A 138 -10.14 -5.46 10.24
C ARG A 138 -11.44 -5.06 9.54
N PRO A 139 -12.29 -6.01 9.12
CA PRO A 139 -13.58 -5.66 8.57
C PRO A 139 -14.48 -5.03 9.62
N ALA A 140 -15.35 -4.14 9.15
CA ALA A 140 -16.47 -3.65 9.91
C ALA A 140 -17.43 -4.80 10.24
N TRP A 141 -17.78 -4.92 11.51
CA TRP A 141 -18.81 -5.86 11.94
C TRP A 141 -20.17 -5.33 11.47
N ARG A 142 -20.79 -6.03 10.52
CA ARG A 142 -22.20 -5.81 10.20
C ARG A 142 -23.05 -6.49 11.27
N HIS A 143 -23.70 -5.70 12.12
CA HIS A 143 -24.77 -6.17 13.01
C HIS A 143 -26.05 -6.48 12.24
#